data_AF-A0A2G9XM01-F1
#
_entry.id   AF-A0A2G9XM01-F1
#
_cell.length_a   1.000
_cell.length_b   1.000
_cell.length_c   1.000
_cell.angle_alpha   90.00
_cell.angle_beta   90.00
_cell.angle_gamma   90.00
#
_symmetry.space_group_name_H-M   'P 1'
#
loop_
_entity.id
_entity.type
_entity.pdbx_description
1 polymer ?
#
loop_
_entity_poly.entity_id
_entity_poly.type
_entity_poly.pdbx_seq_one_letter_code
_entity_poly.pdbx_strand_id
1 'polypeptide(L)'
;MAEWERPLCSLYESCNAPLCPLDQASLNGIWYSDEESCRSRTHGSLPWIQAQRKLSRVAATGFFTVEMMTSLAVIRKGITGLDPNASKQEQLRSWLHNRTAKTDLRPETRSARTRHLKNFSFKKQVKGKD
;
A
#
# COMPACT_ATOMS: atom_id res chain seq x y z
N MET A 1 -24.50 -10.84 25.26
CA MET A 1 -23.49 -11.15 24.22
C MET A 1 -23.81 -10.20 23.08
N ALA A 2 -22.98 -9.17 22.86
CA ALA A 2 -23.27 -8.16 21.85
C ALA A 2 -22.92 -8.73 20.47
N GLU A 3 -23.96 -9.06 19.71
CA GLU A 3 -23.89 -9.39 18.29
C GLU A 3 -23.48 -8.11 17.55
N TRP A 4 -22.22 -8.02 17.14
CA TRP A 4 -21.77 -6.94 16.26
C TRP A 4 -22.35 -7.17 14.86
N GLU A 5 -23.58 -6.70 14.64
CA GLU A 5 -24.15 -6.60 13.30
C GLU A 5 -23.26 -5.66 12.48
N ARG A 6 -22.37 -6.25 11.68
CA ARG A 6 -21.62 -5.52 10.67
C ARG A 6 -22.63 -4.91 9.70
N PRO A 7 -22.49 -3.63 9.33
CA PRO A 7 -23.40 -3.01 8.37
C PRO A 7 -23.43 -3.84 7.08
N LEU A 8 -24.64 -4.18 6.65
CA LEU A 8 -24.89 -5.02 5.48
C LEU A 8 -24.21 -4.40 4.25
N CYS A 9 -23.18 -5.09 3.74
CA CYS A 9 -22.51 -4.67 2.52
C CYS A 9 -23.39 -5.08 1.34
N SER A 10 -24.05 -4.11 0.70
CA SER A 10 -24.93 -4.33 -0.46
C SER A 10 -24.25 -4.98 -1.67
N LEU A 11 -22.91 -5.09 -1.65
CA LEU A 11 -22.12 -5.69 -2.70
C LEU A 11 -21.78 -7.16 -2.45
N TYR A 12 -21.86 -7.69 -1.22
CA TYR A 12 -21.43 -9.05 -0.93
C TYR A 12 -22.14 -9.62 0.31
N GLU A 13 -22.89 -10.71 0.12
CA GLU A 13 -23.45 -11.55 1.20
C GLU A 13 -22.34 -12.18 2.10
N SER A 14 -21.06 -12.08 1.73
CA SER A 14 -19.90 -12.66 2.43
C SER A 14 -18.62 -11.82 2.29
N CYS A 15 -18.57 -10.62 2.89
CA CYS A 15 -17.32 -9.86 2.97
C CYS A 15 -16.44 -10.41 4.09
N ASN A 16 -15.47 -11.27 3.74
CA ASN A 16 -14.46 -11.80 4.66
C ASN A 16 -13.24 -10.88 4.84
N ALA A 17 -13.31 -9.63 4.36
CA ALA A 17 -12.23 -8.69 4.57
C ALA A 17 -12.20 -8.26 6.05
N PRO A 18 -11.07 -8.41 6.76
CA PRO A 18 -10.95 -8.03 8.17
C PRO A 18 -10.99 -6.52 8.36
N LEU A 19 -10.68 -5.74 7.31
CA LEU A 19 -10.83 -4.29 7.27
C LEU A 19 -11.95 -3.92 6.30
N CYS A 20 -13.05 -3.41 6.84
CA CYS A 20 -14.22 -3.02 6.06
C CYS A 20 -14.39 -1.49 6.07
N PRO A 21 -14.56 -0.83 4.91
CA PRO A 21 -14.80 0.62 4.85
C PRO A 21 -16.15 1.04 5.45
N LEU A 22 -17.10 0.11 5.59
CA LEU A 22 -18.40 0.37 6.20
C LEU A 22 -18.37 0.20 7.73
N ASP A 23 -17.35 -0.48 8.27
CA ASP A 23 -17.22 -0.73 9.71
C ASP A 23 -16.00 0.00 10.27
N GLN A 24 -16.25 1.15 10.90
CA GLN A 24 -15.21 1.99 11.49
C GLN A 24 -14.44 1.26 12.61
N ALA A 25 -15.08 0.33 13.33
CA ALA A 25 -14.41 -0.42 14.39
C ALA A 25 -13.34 -1.37 13.83
N SER A 26 -13.62 -1.98 12.67
CA SER A 26 -12.66 -2.82 11.95
C SER A 26 -11.42 -2.04 11.48
N LEU A 27 -11.53 -0.73 11.21
CA LEU A 27 -10.38 0.07 10.73
C LEU A 27 -9.24 0.22 11.75
N ASN A 28 -9.50 -0.02 13.04
CA ASN A 28 -8.47 -0.06 14.07
C ASN A 28 -7.74 -1.42 14.16
N GLY A 29 -8.14 -2.37 13.30
CA GLY A 29 -7.59 -3.71 13.22
C GLY A 29 -6.18 -3.78 12.62
N ILE A 30 -5.72 -5.02 12.49
CA ILE A 30 -4.51 -5.38 11.77
C ILE A 30 -4.90 -6.14 10.51
N TRP A 31 -4.04 -6.10 9.50
CA TRP A 31 -4.23 -6.82 8.25
C TRP A 31 -2.92 -7.43 7.78
N TYR A 32 -2.97 -8.69 7.36
CA TYR A 32 -1.84 -9.43 6.80
C TYR A 32 -1.98 -9.57 5.27
N SER A 33 -0.86 -9.79 4.57
CA SER A 33 -0.87 -9.83 3.10
C SER A 33 -1.56 -11.05 2.51
N ASP A 34 -1.66 -12.13 3.28
CA ASP A 34 -2.39 -13.36 2.98
C ASP A 34 -3.91 -13.23 3.19
N GLU A 35 -4.36 -12.20 3.90
CA GLU A 35 -5.79 -11.96 4.11
C GLU A 35 -6.47 -11.29 2.91
N GLU A 36 -7.77 -11.56 2.77
CA GLU A 36 -8.60 -10.97 1.71
C GLU A 36 -8.72 -9.45 1.87
N SER A 37 -8.63 -8.72 0.75
CA SER A 37 -8.86 -7.27 0.70
C SER A 37 -10.29 -6.94 0.25
N CYS A 38 -10.80 -5.76 0.61
CA CYS A 38 -12.13 -5.34 0.19
C CYS A 38 -12.26 -5.31 -1.36
N ARG A 39 -13.25 -6.05 -1.88
CA ARG A 39 -13.53 -6.17 -3.34
C ARG A 39 -14.48 -5.09 -3.88
N SER A 40 -15.00 -4.21 -3.00
CA SER A 40 -15.91 -3.14 -3.40
C SER A 40 -15.31 -2.28 -4.52
N ARG A 41 -16.11 -2.01 -5.56
CA ARG A 41 -15.74 -1.08 -6.64
C ARG A 41 -15.89 0.38 -6.18
N THR A 42 -16.90 0.67 -5.36
CA THR A 42 -17.18 2.00 -4.81
C THR A 42 -16.09 2.45 -3.85
N HIS A 43 -15.68 1.59 -2.93
CA HIS A 43 -14.65 1.92 -1.93
C HIS A 43 -13.24 1.53 -2.39
N GLY A 44 -13.08 0.82 -3.50
CA GLY A 44 -11.78 0.38 -4.02
C GLY A 44 -10.83 1.52 -4.42
N SER A 45 -11.31 2.76 -4.48
CA SER A 45 -10.51 3.96 -4.69
C SER A 45 -9.78 4.44 -3.44
N LEU A 46 -10.16 3.95 -2.24
CA LEU A 46 -9.52 4.35 -0.99
C LEU A 46 -8.03 3.97 -0.98
N PRO A 47 -7.13 4.87 -0.54
CA PRO A 47 -5.68 4.63 -0.58
C PRO A 47 -5.27 3.34 0.13
N TRP A 48 -5.85 3.05 1.29
CA TRP A 48 -5.52 1.85 2.06
C TRP A 48 -6.05 0.56 1.41
N ILE A 49 -7.20 0.57 0.73
CA ILE A 49 -7.70 -0.60 -0.02
C ILE A 49 -6.83 -0.86 -1.25
N GLN A 50 -6.42 0.19 -1.96
CA GLN A 50 -5.46 0.06 -3.05
C GLN A 50 -4.11 -0.47 -2.56
N ALA A 51 -3.70 -0.04 -1.36
CA ALA A 51 -2.50 -0.52 -0.73
C ALA A 51 -2.58 -2.00 -0.38
N GLN A 52 -3.66 -2.48 0.24
CA GLN A 52 -3.89 -3.91 0.50
C GLN A 52 -3.72 -4.74 -0.78
N ARG A 53 -4.41 -4.36 -1.86
CA ARG A 53 -4.32 -5.06 -3.15
C ARG A 53 -2.90 -5.09 -3.72
N LYS A 54 -2.13 -4.02 -3.53
CA LYS A 54 -0.73 -3.96 -3.96
C LYS A 54 0.18 -4.77 -3.04
N LEU A 55 -0.07 -4.79 -1.74
CA LEU A 55 0.67 -5.55 -0.72
C LEU A 55 0.49 -7.06 -0.90
N SER A 56 -0.73 -7.54 -1.15
CA SER A 56 -0.97 -8.96 -1.45
C SER A 56 -0.22 -9.40 -2.71
N ARG A 57 -0.17 -8.55 -3.75
CA ARG A 57 0.58 -8.85 -4.99
C ARG A 57 2.09 -8.96 -4.79
N VAL A 58 2.65 -8.26 -3.80
CA VAL A 58 4.09 -8.31 -3.51
C VAL A 58 4.43 -9.27 -2.38
N ALA A 59 3.44 -10.00 -1.85
CA ALA A 59 3.57 -10.92 -0.71
C ALA A 59 4.36 -10.28 0.44
N ALA A 60 3.91 -9.10 0.87
CA ALA A 60 4.56 -8.35 1.95
C ALA A 60 4.52 -9.13 3.27
N THR A 61 5.61 -9.14 4.03
CA THR A 61 5.66 -9.84 5.32
C THR A 61 5.29 -8.91 6.47
N GLY A 62 4.74 -9.45 7.56
CA GLY A 62 4.29 -8.69 8.73
C GLY A 62 2.86 -8.16 8.60
N PHE A 63 2.40 -7.45 9.63
CA PHE A 63 1.05 -6.87 9.65
C PHE A 63 1.07 -5.38 9.33
N PHE A 64 -0.05 -4.91 8.81
CA PHE A 64 -0.25 -3.51 8.42
C PHE A 64 -1.53 -2.96 9.06
N THR A 65 -1.49 -1.69 9.44
CA THR A 65 -2.67 -0.94 9.89
C THR A 65 -3.18 -0.02 8.79
N VAL A 66 -4.43 0.45 8.92
CA VAL A 66 -5.03 1.42 7.97
C VAL A 66 -4.18 2.70 7.87
N GLU A 67 -3.64 3.18 8.99
CA GLU A 67 -2.74 4.35 9.01
C GLU A 67 -1.49 4.11 8.19
N MET A 68 -0.81 2.97 8.38
CA MET A 68 0.37 2.62 7.58
C MET A 68 0.04 2.60 6.09
N MET A 69 -1.06 1.92 5.74
CA MET A 69 -1.49 1.71 4.36
C MET A 69 -1.90 3.01 3.66
N THR A 70 -2.51 3.94 4.39
CA THR A 70 -2.86 5.27 3.87
C THR A 70 -1.61 6.10 3.57
N SER A 71 -0.53 5.94 4.34
CA SER A 71 0.76 6.58 4.09
C SER A 71 1.61 5.90 2.99
N LEU A 72 1.15 4.80 2.39
CA LEU A 72 1.89 4.07 1.34
C LEU A 72 1.76 4.75 -0.04
N ALA A 73 2.62 5.73 -0.34
CA ALA A 73 2.67 6.34 -1.67
C ALA A 73 3.25 5.40 -2.76
N VAL A 74 4.26 4.59 -2.41
CA VAL A 74 4.92 3.65 -3.34
C VAL A 74 5.08 2.29 -2.66
N ILE A 75 4.52 1.26 -3.28
CA ILE A 75 4.58 -0.14 -2.83
C ILE A 75 5.44 -0.92 -3.83
N ARG A 76 6.49 -1.57 -3.34
CA ARG A 76 7.44 -2.37 -4.13
C ARG A 76 7.71 -3.68 -3.39
N LYS A 77 8.30 -4.65 -4.09
CA LYS A 77 8.80 -5.89 -3.48
C LYS A 77 9.81 -5.57 -2.37
N GLY A 78 9.75 -6.34 -1.28
CA GLY A 78 10.59 -6.14 -0.09
C GLY A 78 10.03 -5.13 0.93
N ILE A 79 8.75 -4.77 0.82
CA ILE A 79 8.08 -4.01 1.88
C ILE A 79 7.72 -4.94 3.03
N THR A 80 8.11 -4.53 4.24
CA THR A 80 7.85 -5.24 5.48
C THR A 80 6.95 -4.39 6.36
N GLY A 81 5.94 -5.02 6.95
CA GLY A 81 5.04 -4.46 7.94
C GLY A 81 5.66 -4.43 9.32
N LEU A 82 4.80 -4.31 10.33
CA LEU A 82 5.20 -4.41 11.73
C LEU A 82 5.34 -5.88 12.15
N ASP A 83 6.17 -6.10 13.17
CA ASP A 83 6.44 -7.43 13.71
C ASP A 83 5.47 -7.75 14.85
N PRO A 84 4.74 -8.89 14.81
CA PRO A 84 3.73 -9.23 15.81
C PRO A 84 4.30 -9.47 17.22
N ASN A 85 5.60 -9.70 17.37
CA ASN A 85 6.23 -9.96 18.68
C ASN A 85 6.71 -8.69 19.37
N ALA A 86 6.53 -7.51 18.77
CA ALA A 86 7.04 -6.24 19.27
C ALA A 86 5.93 -5.23 19.58
N SER A 87 6.28 -4.16 20.31
CA SER A 87 5.37 -3.09 20.71
C SER A 87 4.79 -2.36 19.48
N LYS A 88 3.52 -2.63 19.17
CA LYS A 88 2.78 -2.07 18.02
C LYS A 88 2.88 -0.55 17.95
N GLN A 89 2.71 0.15 19.07
CA GLN A 89 2.64 1.62 19.08
C GLN A 89 3.98 2.29 18.79
N GLU A 90 5.08 1.79 19.37
CA GLU A 90 6.42 2.36 19.17
C GLU A 90 6.93 2.09 17.76
N GLN A 91 6.69 0.88 17.24
CA GLN A 91 7.04 0.54 15.88
C GLN A 91 6.21 1.34 14.87
N LEU A 92 4.91 1.53 15.11
CA LEU A 92 4.06 2.33 14.22
C LEU A 92 4.55 3.78 14.13
N ARG A 93 4.83 4.43 15.27
CA ARG A 93 5.37 5.79 15.30
C ARG A 93 6.70 5.88 14.57
N SER A 94 7.62 4.97 14.87
CA SER A 94 8.95 4.92 14.23
C SER A 94 8.86 4.66 12.73
N TRP A 95 7.97 3.78 12.30
CA TRP A 95 7.75 3.44 10.91
C TRP A 95 7.16 4.61 10.13
N LEU A 96 6.14 5.28 10.68
CA LEU A 96 5.54 6.48 10.08
C LEU A 96 6.58 7.60 9.98
N HIS A 97 7.33 7.86 11.06
CA HIS A 97 8.37 8.88 11.08
C HIS A 97 9.46 8.63 10.03
N ASN A 98 10.04 7.42 9.98
CA ASN A 98 11.07 7.05 9.01
C ASN A 98 10.56 7.14 7.56
N ARG A 99 9.29 6.83 7.33
CA ARG A 99 8.70 6.84 5.99
C ARG A 99 8.36 8.24 5.50
N THR A 100 7.85 9.11 6.38
CA THR A 100 7.61 10.53 6.05
C THR A 100 8.95 11.22 5.76
N ALA A 101 9.97 11.00 6.59
CA ALA A 101 11.32 11.53 6.37
C ALA A 101 11.92 11.07 5.02
N LYS A 102 11.75 9.80 4.64
CA LYS A 102 12.21 9.27 3.34
C LYS A 102 11.43 9.81 2.14
N THR A 103 10.18 10.21 2.32
CA THR A 103 9.36 10.79 1.25
C THR A 103 9.84 12.20 0.92
N ASP A 104 10.24 12.96 1.94
CA ASP A 104 10.78 14.32 1.80
C ASP A 104 12.18 14.35 1.15
N LEU A 105 12.99 13.29 1.35
CA LEU A 105 14.31 13.14 0.74
C LEU A 105 14.31 12.65 -0.72
N ARG A 106 13.12 12.45 -1.33
CA ARG A 106 12.99 11.94 -2.70
C ARG A 106 12.78 12.98 -3.83
N PRO A 107 13.11 14.28 -3.72
CA PRO A 107 13.04 15.17 -4.89
C PRO A 107 14.26 15.00 -5.83
N GLU A 108 15.43 14.60 -5.32
CA GLU A 108 16.68 14.73 -6.08
C GLU A 108 16.89 13.66 -7.18
N THR A 109 16.32 12.46 -7.01
CA THR A 109 16.49 11.36 -7.98
C THR A 109 15.53 11.44 -9.19
N ARG A 110 14.57 12.37 -9.17
CA ARG A 110 13.60 12.53 -10.28
C ARG A 110 14.22 13.26 -11.48
N SER A 111 15.13 14.21 -11.24
CA SER A 111 15.77 15.03 -12.30
C SER A 111 16.82 14.24 -13.11
N ALA A 112 17.54 13.33 -12.46
CA ALA A 112 18.56 12.50 -13.12
C ALA A 112 17.95 11.50 -14.13
N ARG A 113 16.75 10.96 -13.84
CA ARG A 113 16.09 9.96 -14.70
C ARG A 113 15.58 10.57 -16.02
N THR A 114 15.11 11.82 -15.98
CA THR A 114 14.62 12.53 -17.17
C THR A 114 15.75 12.89 -18.15
N ARG A 115 16.95 13.16 -17.64
CA ARG A 115 18.14 13.39 -18.50
C ARG A 115 18.59 12.14 -19.24
N HIS A 116 18.51 10.97 -18.60
CA HIS A 116 18.99 9.72 -19.20
C HIS A 116 18.14 9.25 -20.41
N LEU A 117 16.83 9.51 -20.39
CA LEU A 117 15.93 9.15 -21.50
C LEU A 117 16.15 10.04 -22.74
N LYS A 118 16.49 11.32 -22.57
CA LYS A 118 16.80 12.22 -23.72
C LYS A 118 18.05 11.77 -24.48
N ASN A 119 19.08 11.27 -23.78
CA ASN A 119 20.31 10.82 -24.43
C ASN A 119 20.15 9.53 -25.25
N PHE A 120 19.19 8.67 -24.91
CA PHE A 120 18.94 7.43 -25.66
C PHE A 120 18.11 7.64 -26.93
N SER A 121 17.29 8.70 -27.00
CA SER A 121 16.45 8.96 -28.18
C SER A 121 17.24 9.50 -29.38
N PHE A 122 18.48 9.99 -29.20
CA PHE A 122 19.22 10.69 -30.27
C PHE A 122 20.25 9.82 -31.02
N LYS A 123 20.62 8.62 -30.52
CA LYS A 123 21.66 7.77 -31.15
C LYS A 123 21.13 6.72 -32.14
N LYS A 124 19.84 6.77 -32.51
CA LYS A 124 19.25 5.82 -33.47
C LYS A 124 19.16 6.39 -34.90
N GLN A 125 20.28 6.89 -35.42
CA GLN A 125 20.51 6.99 -36.87
C GLN A 125 22.01 6.83 -37.15
N VAL A 126 22.42 5.60 -37.48
CA VAL A 126 23.67 5.32 -38.19
C VAL A 126 23.34 4.38 -39.34
N LYS A 127 23.87 4.72 -40.51
CA LYS A 127 24.11 3.85 -41.69
C LYS A 127 22.90 3.37 -42.48
N GLY A 128 22.57 4.12 -43.55
CA GLY A 128 22.24 3.54 -44.84
C GLY A 128 23.47 3.60 -45.75
N LYS A 129 23.94 2.43 -46.16
CA LYS A 129 24.95 2.10 -47.18
C LYS A 129 24.10 1.50 -48.31
N ASP A 130 24.08 2.05 -49.51
CA ASP A 130 25.05 1.87 -50.59
C ASP A 130 24.73 2.91 -51.69
#